data_AF-A0A9X2RVK8-F1
#
_entry.id   AF-A0A9X2RVK8-F1
#
_cell.length_a   1.000
_cell.length_b   1.000
_cell.length_c   1.000
_cell.angle_alpha   90.00
_cell.angle_beta   90.00
_cell.angle_gamma   90.00
#
_symmetry.space_group_name_H-M   'P 1'
#
loop_
_entity.id
_entity.type
_entity.pdbx_description
1 polymer ?
#
loop_
_entity_poly.entity_id
_entity_poly.type
_entity_poly.pdbx_seq_one_letter_code
_entity_poly.pdbx_strand_id
1 'polypeptide(L)' 'MFTLPMLTELHDRLRDKVRQKEGRSPDPTAAIVDSQSVRAAANIPRSTSGWDGGKKVGGRKR' A
#
# COMPACT_ATOMS: atom_id res chain seq x y z
N MET A 1 -9.80 5.04 11.92
CA MET A 1 -9.91 4.37 10.61
C MET A 1 -9.91 5.46 9.55
N PHE A 2 -8.74 5.89 9.07
CA PHE A 2 -8.62 6.97 8.08
C PHE A 2 -8.38 6.34 6.71
N THR A 3 -9.44 6.12 5.95
CA THR A 3 -9.33 5.88 4.51
C THR A 3 -9.15 7.23 3.83
N LEU A 4 -8.16 7.34 2.93
CA LEU A 4 -7.98 8.50 2.05
C LEU A 4 -8.67 8.16 0.72
N PRO A 5 -10.00 8.38 0.60
CA PRO A 5 -10.80 7.88 -0.52
C PRO A 5 -10.27 8.37 -1.88
N MET A 6 -9.71 9.58 -1.93
CA MET A 6 -9.17 10.17 -3.15
C MET A 6 -7.93 9.42 -3.68
N LEU A 7 -7.08 8.88 -2.80
CA LEU A 7 -5.90 8.13 -3.22
C LEU A 7 -6.29 6.77 -3.80
N THR A 8 -7.28 6.11 -3.19
CA THR A 8 -7.83 4.85 -3.70
C THR A 8 -8.47 5.05 -5.08
N GLU A 9 -9.29 6.07 -5.25
CA GLU A 9 -9.93 6.36 -6.54
C GLU A 9 -8.91 6.70 -7.64
N LEU A 10 -7.88 7.49 -7.31
CA LEU A 10 -6.79 7.78 -8.24
C LEU A 10 -6.03 6.50 -8.64
N HIS A 11 -5.69 5.67 -7.66
CA HIS A 11 -5.01 4.40 -7.89
C HIS A 11 -5.83 3.50 -8.84
N ASP A 12 -7.13 3.36 -8.59
CA ASP A 12 -8.00 2.50 -9.38
C ASP A 12 -8.10 3.00 -10.83
N ARG A 13 -8.28 4.31 -11.04
CA ARG A 13 -8.27 4.90 -12.39
C ARG A 13 -6.97 4.66 -13.14
N LEU A 14 -5.83 4.77 -12.46
CA LEU A 14 -4.52 4.53 -13.07
C LEU A 14 -4.33 3.05 -13.42
N ARG A 15 -4.71 2.16 -12.50
CA ARG A 15 -4.67 0.71 -12.70
C ARG A 15 -5.50 0.29 -13.91
N ASP A 16 -6.74 0.80 -14.01
CA ASP A 16 -7.65 0.44 -15.09
C ASP A 16 -7.12 0.90 -16.45
N LYS A 17 -6.55 2.11 -16.54
CA LYS A 17 -5.88 2.60 -17.76
C LYS A 17 -4.73 1.70 -18.21
N VAL A 18 -3.90 1.23 -17.28
CA VAL A 18 -2.79 0.32 -17.59
C VAL A 18 -3.31 -1.02 -18.09
N ARG A 19 -4.33 -1.59 -17.43
CA ARG A 19 -4.92 -2.87 -17.83
C ARG A 19 -5.54 -2.82 -19.21
N GLN A 20 -6.29 -1.76 -19.51
CA GLN A 20 -6.86 -1.54 -20.84
C GLN A 20 -5.78 -1.41 -21.91
N LYS A 21 -4.70 -0.66 -21.63
CA LYS A 21 -3.56 -0.53 -22.55
C LYS A 21 -2.88 -1.88 -22.84
N GLU A 22 -2.89 -2.79 -21.87
CA GLU A 22 -2.36 -4.16 -22.02
C GLU A 22 -3.38 -5.16 -22.58
N GLY A 23 -4.58 -4.71 -22.98
CA GLY A 23 -5.64 -5.57 -23.53
C GLY A 23 -6.34 -6.46 -22.49
N ARG A 24 -6.25 -6.11 -21.20
CA ARG A 24 -6.85 -6.86 -20.09
C ARG A 24 -8.14 -6.19 -19.61
N SER A 25 -9.09 -6.98 -19.09
CA SER A 25 -10.31 -6.46 -18.43
C SER A 25 -9.93 -5.52 -17.28
N PRO A 26 -10.59 -4.35 -17.11
CA PRO A 26 -10.34 -3.44 -16.00
C PRO A 26 -10.47 -4.14 -14.64
N ASP A 27 -11.49 -4.98 -14.50
CA ASP A 27 -11.71 -5.77 -13.29
C ASP A 27 -10.72 -6.94 -13.22
N PRO A 28 -9.87 -7.00 -12.18
CA PRO A 28 -8.94 -8.11 -11.99
C PRO A 28 -9.66 -9.34 -11.43
N THR A 29 -9.27 -10.53 -11.90
CA THR A 29 -9.78 -11.81 -11.38
C THR A 29 -9.21 -12.14 -9.98
N ALA A 30 -8.01 -11.64 -9.67
CA ALA A 30 -7.35 -11.81 -8.37
C ALA A 30 -6.42 -10.61 -8.09
N ALA A 31 -6.19 -10.33 -6.81
CA ALA A 31 -5.25 -9.31 -6.34
C ALA A 31 -4.38 -9.86 -5.21
N ILE A 32 -3.11 -9.45 -5.17
CA ILE A 32 -2.18 -9.79 -4.09
C ILE A 32 -2.06 -8.58 -3.17
N VAL A 33 -2.31 -8.78 -1.88
CA VAL A 33 -2.12 -7.76 -0.85
C VAL A 33 -0.90 -8.14 -0.02
N ASP A 34 0.06 -7.21 0.09
CA ASP A 34 1.22 -7.36 0.96
C ASP A 34 1.06 -6.50 2.22
N SER A 35 1.64 -6.96 3.32
CA SER A 35 1.74 -6.18 4.56
C SER A 35 2.46 -4.86 4.31
N GLN A 36 1.95 -3.71 4.78
CA GLN A 36 2.64 -2.44 4.56
C GLN A 36 3.40 -1.99 5.81
N SER A 37 4.72 -1.83 5.71
CA SER A 37 5.50 -1.16 6.77
C SER A 37 5.78 0.29 6.39
N VAL A 38 5.22 1.22 7.17
CA VAL A 38 5.46 2.66 7.01
C VAL A 38 6.64 3.05 7.89
N ARG A 39 7.62 3.76 7.32
CA ARG A 39 8.80 4.21 8.05
C ARG A 39 8.37 5.09 9.23
N ALA A 40 8.85 4.76 10.42
CA ALA A 40 8.53 5.52 11.62
C ALA A 40 9.36 6.82 11.66
N ALA A 41 8.72 7.93 12.00
CA ALA A 41 9.43 9.16 12.31
C ALA A 41 10.22 9.01 13.63
N ALA A 42 11.25 9.83 13.82
CA ALA A 42 12.16 9.72 14.97
C ALA A 42 11.46 9.84 16.34
N ASN A 43 10.31 10.50 16.40
CA ASN A 43 9.50 10.69 17.60
C ASN A 43 8.49 9.56 17.87
N ILE A 44 8.39 8.54 17.02
CA ILE A 44 7.45 7.43 17.23
C ILE A 44 8.06 6.44 18.25
N PRO A 45 7.39 6.17 19.39
CA PRO A 45 7.93 5.31 20.42
C PRO A 45 8.06 3.86 19.96
N ARG A 46 9.11 3.18 20.41
CA ARG A 46 9.41 1.78 20.09
C ARG A 46 8.32 0.81 20.56
N SER A 47 7.58 1.15 21.60
CA SER A 47 6.39 0.40 22.03
C SER A 47 5.35 0.26 20.92
N THR A 48 5.38 1.13 19.92
CA THR A 48 4.47 1.09 18.77
C THR A 48 5.21 0.98 17.43
N SER A 49 6.53 0.80 17.40
CA SER A 49 7.30 0.68 16.15
C SER A 49 8.33 -0.45 16.24
N GLY A 50 8.53 -1.17 15.14
CA GLY A 50 9.39 -2.35 15.08
C GLY A 50 10.36 -2.28 13.91
N TRP A 51 11.17 -3.32 13.77
CA TRP A 51 11.95 -3.54 12.55
C TRP A 51 11.23 -4.56 11.67
N ASP A 52 11.00 -4.20 10.41
CA ASP A 52 10.53 -5.15 9.40
C ASP A 52 11.73 -5.71 8.65
N GLY A 53 12.08 -6.97 8.91
CA GLY A 53 13.19 -7.65 8.24
C GLY A 53 12.96 -7.91 6.74
N GLY A 54 11.71 -8.08 6.32
CA GLY A 54 11.35 -8.28 4.92
C GLY A 54 11.51 -7.00 4.09
N LYS A 55 11.26 -5.85 4.71
CA LYS A 55 11.40 -4.52 4.06
C LYS A 55 12.67 -3.77 4.45
N LYS A 56 13.44 -4.30 5.39
CA LYS A 56 14.65 -3.68 5.99
C LYS A 56 14.40 -2.23 6.43
N VAL A 57 13.25 -1.97 7.05
CA VAL A 57 12.87 -0.63 7.56
C VAL A 57 12.42 -0.67 9.01
N GLY A 58 12.80 0.37 9.75
CA GLY A 58 12.21 0.69 11.04
C GLY A 58 10.87 1.39 10.84
N GLY A 59 9.78 0.80 11.32
CA GLY A 59 8.46 1.25 10.95
C GLY A 59 7.30 0.68 11.77
N ARG A 60 6.10 1.09 11.40
CA ARG A 60 4.82 0.58 11.90
C ARG A 60 4.16 -0.22 10.77
N LYS A 61 3.78 -1.46 11.06
CA LYS A 61 2.96 -2.27 10.16
C LYS A 61 1.53 -1.73 10.10
N ARG A 62 0.92 -1.76 8.92
CA ARG A 62 -0.49 -1.46 8.65
C ARG A 62 -1.11 -2.53 7.77
#